data_AF-A0A7L1XF96-F1
#
_entry.id   AF-A0A7L1XF96-F1
#
_cell.length_a   1.000
_cell.length_b   1.000
_cell.length_c   1.000
_cell.angle_alpha   90.00
_cell.angle_beta   90.00
_cell.angle_gamma   90.00
#
_symmetry.space_group_name_H-M   'P 1'
#
loop_
_entity.id
_entity.type
_entity.pdbx_description
1 polymer ?
#
loop_
_entity_poly.entity_id
_entity_poly.type
_entity_poly.pdbx_seq_one_letter_code
_entity_poly.pdbx_strand_id
1 'polypeptide(L)'
;QYLELRFNKTVRIFGTITFIFQMVIYMGVVLYAPALALNAGEGGGSWGDAVLTMGLVCTLYTTLGGLKAVIWTDVFQTLVMLAGQLAVIVVGAQRVGGMAHIWHVAQQQGKISGIDLDPDPFQRHTFWTLALGGVFMMLSLYGVNQAQVQRY
;
A
#
# COMPACT_ATOMS: atom_id res chain seq x y z
N GLN A 1 0.95 -22.02 10.59
CA GLN A 1 0.97 -23.50 10.50
C GLN A 1 2.38 -24.03 10.29
N TYR A 2 3.13 -23.53 9.30
CA TYR A 2 4.52 -23.93 9.05
C TYR A 2 5.45 -23.82 10.27
N LEU A 3 5.35 -22.73 11.06
CA LEU A 3 6.18 -22.53 12.25
C LEU A 3 6.02 -23.63 13.33
N GLU A 4 4.84 -24.23 13.44
CA GLU A 4 4.61 -25.31 14.40
C GLU A 4 5.15 -26.64 13.91
N LEU A 5 5.08 -26.89 12.60
CA LEU A 5 5.67 -28.08 11.98
C LEU A 5 7.21 -28.05 12.03
N ARG A 6 7.81 -26.86 11.93
CA ARG A 6 9.27 -26.69 11.89
C ARG A 6 9.93 -26.52 13.26
N PHE A 7 9.28 -25.79 14.17
CA PHE A 7 9.84 -25.46 15.48
C PHE A 7 8.99 -26.07 16.60
N ASN A 8 7.93 -25.38 17.01
CA ASN A 8 7.00 -25.81 18.04
C ASN A 8 5.74 -24.91 18.08
N LYS A 9 4.74 -25.33 18.86
CA LYS A 9 3.46 -24.61 19.01
C LYS A 9 3.62 -23.23 19.64
N THR A 10 4.58 -23.06 20.54
CA THR A 10 4.86 -21.78 21.23
C THR A 10 5.31 -20.70 20.25
N VAL A 11 6.29 -21.00 19.38
CA VAL A 11 6.78 -20.07 18.35
C VAL A 11 5.66 -19.69 17.36
N ARG A 12 4.78 -20.64 17.00
CA ARG A 12 3.60 -20.35 16.19
C ARG A 12 2.68 -19.32 16.86
N ILE A 13 2.38 -19.50 18.15
CA ILE A 13 1.47 -18.61 18.87
C ILE A 13 2.05 -17.20 18.97
N PHE A 14 3.32 -17.06 19.36
CA PHE A 14 3.97 -15.75 19.40
C PHE A 14 4.01 -15.07 18.03
N GLY A 15 4.37 -15.80 16.97
CA GLY A 15 4.37 -15.26 15.60
C GLY A 15 2.99 -14.78 15.15
N THR A 16 1.94 -15.55 15.42
CA THR A 16 0.56 -15.17 15.10
C THR A 16 0.11 -13.93 15.87
N ILE A 17 0.41 -13.83 17.17
CA ILE A 17 0.00 -12.67 18.00
C ILE A 17 0.68 -11.40 17.48
N THR A 18 2.00 -11.44 17.25
CA THR A 18 2.74 -10.29 16.72
C THR A 18 2.20 -9.87 15.35
N PHE A 19 1.92 -10.84 14.47
CA PHE A 19 1.36 -10.55 13.15
C PHE A 19 -0.03 -9.89 13.23
N ILE A 20 -0.94 -10.41 14.08
CA ILE A 20 -2.27 -9.84 14.26
C ILE A 20 -2.15 -8.39 14.78
N PHE A 21 -1.32 -8.17 15.80
CA PHE A 21 -1.12 -6.84 16.38
C PHE A 21 -0.58 -5.84 15.34
N GLN A 22 0.45 -6.24 14.58
CA GLN A 22 0.99 -5.43 13.48
C GLN A 22 -0.08 -5.12 12.43
N MET A 23 -0.90 -6.11 12.06
CA MET A 23 -1.92 -5.95 11.02
C MET A 23 -3.06 -5.03 11.47
N VAL A 24 -3.47 -5.07 12.74
CA VAL A 24 -4.50 -4.16 13.27
C VAL A 24 -4.04 -2.69 13.18
N ILE A 25 -2.80 -2.41 13.60
CA ILE A 25 -2.24 -1.06 13.50
C ILE A 25 -2.14 -0.62 12.03
N TYR A 26 -1.61 -1.49 11.16
CA TYR A 26 -1.47 -1.21 9.74
C TYR A 26 -2.82 -0.91 9.07
N MET A 27 -3.85 -1.72 9.33
CA MET A 27 -5.19 -1.50 8.78
C MET A 27 -5.81 -0.18 9.25
N GLY A 28 -5.55 0.24 10.49
CA GLY A 28 -5.97 1.55 10.98
C GLY A 28 -5.37 2.71 10.18
N VAL A 29 -4.06 2.64 9.87
CA VAL A 29 -3.38 3.63 9.01
C VAL A 29 -3.91 3.60 7.58
N VAL A 30 -4.18 2.41 7.04
CA VAL A 30 -4.72 2.25 5.67
C VAL A 30 -6.13 2.83 5.56
N LEU A 31 -6.98 2.67 6.57
CA LEU A 31 -8.35 3.24 6.60
C LEU A 31 -8.35 4.76 6.78
N TYR A 32 -7.29 5.34 7.35
CA TYR A 32 -7.19 6.78 7.58
C TYR A 32 -7.19 7.60 6.28
N ALA A 33 -6.36 7.22 5.31
CA ALA A 33 -6.21 7.95 4.06
C ALA A 33 -7.52 8.13 3.27
N PRO A 34 -8.32 7.08 3.01
CA PRO A 34 -9.55 7.22 2.26
C PRO A 34 -10.67 7.86 3.10
N ALA A 35 -10.68 7.70 4.43
CA ALA A 35 -11.60 8.43 5.30
C ALA A 35 -11.35 9.94 5.28
N LEU A 36 -10.07 10.35 5.26
CA LEU A 36 -9.69 11.76 5.07
C LEU A 36 -10.12 12.29 3.70
N ALA A 37 -9.95 11.48 2.64
CA ALA A 37 -10.38 11.86 1.30
C ALA A 37 -11.90 12.04 1.18
N LEU A 38 -12.70 11.13 1.78
CA LEU A 38 -14.16 11.27 1.83
C LEU A 38 -14.57 12.52 2.61
N ASN A 39 -13.95 12.75 3.77
CA ASN A 39 -14.24 13.91 4.60
C ASN A 39 -14.00 15.24 3.87
N ALA A 40 -12.91 15.31 3.09
CA ALA A 40 -12.58 16.47 2.27
C ALA A 40 -13.59 16.70 1.13
N GLY A 41 -14.19 15.63 0.58
CA GLY A 41 -15.17 15.72 -0.50
C GLY A 41 -16.58 16.09 -0.05
N GLU A 42 -16.98 15.68 1.16
CA GLU A 42 -18.34 15.89 1.70
C GLU A 42 -18.53 17.22 2.45
N GLY A 43 -17.52 18.09 2.47
CA GLY A 43 -17.68 19.47 2.97
C GLY A 43 -17.73 19.62 4.49
N GLY A 44 -17.14 18.69 5.25
CA GLY A 44 -16.93 18.85 6.70
C GLY A 44 -17.84 18.02 7.61
N GLY A 45 -18.31 16.85 7.17
CA GLY A 45 -18.94 15.87 8.08
C GLY A 45 -17.97 15.41 9.19
N SER A 46 -18.48 14.80 10.26
CA SER A 46 -17.62 14.27 11.34
C SER A 46 -16.72 13.17 10.78
N TRP A 47 -15.39 13.32 10.89
CA TRP A 47 -14.40 12.33 10.45
C TRP A 47 -14.69 10.90 10.98
N GLY A 48 -15.31 10.81 12.17
CA GLY A 48 -15.73 9.55 12.77
C GLY A 48 -16.77 8.78 11.95
N ASP A 49 -17.71 9.47 11.31
CA ASP A 49 -18.81 8.83 10.57
C ASP A 49 -18.31 8.21 9.26
N ALA A 50 -17.36 8.87 8.58
CA ALA A 50 -16.72 8.36 7.36
C ALA A 50 -15.88 7.10 7.64
N VAL A 51 -15.14 7.08 8.76
CA VAL A 51 -14.38 5.88 9.18
C VAL A 51 -15.32 4.74 9.54
N LEU A 52 -16.39 5.04 10.28
CA LEU A 52 -17.34 4.03 10.74
C LEU A 52 -18.06 3.38 9.56
N THR A 53 -18.59 4.18 8.63
CA THR A 53 -19.28 3.68 7.43
C THR A 53 -18.35 2.85 6.54
N MET A 54 -17.13 3.30 6.27
CA MET A 54 -16.11 2.52 5.53
C MET A 54 -15.79 1.19 6.21
N GLY A 55 -15.50 1.21 7.51
CA GLY A 55 -15.15 0.01 8.26
C GLY A 55 -16.28 -1.01 8.27
N LEU A 56 -17.52 -0.53 8.42
CA LEU A 56 -18.72 -1.36 8.46
C LEU A 56 -19.00 -2.00 7.10
N VAL A 57 -18.96 -1.22 6.01
CA VAL A 57 -19.10 -1.74 4.64
C VAL A 57 -18.00 -2.76 4.34
N CYS A 58 -16.75 -2.44 4.69
CA CYS A 58 -15.60 -3.33 4.48
C CYS A 58 -15.76 -4.66 5.21
N THR A 59 -16.18 -4.61 6.47
CA THR A 59 -16.41 -5.80 7.29
C THR A 59 -17.56 -6.63 6.73
N LEU A 60 -18.67 -6.00 6.34
CA LEU A 60 -19.84 -6.70 5.82
C LEU A 60 -19.55 -7.46 4.53
N TYR A 61 -18.94 -6.83 3.52
CA TYR A 61 -18.67 -7.55 2.27
C TYR A 61 -17.59 -8.62 2.46
N THR A 62 -16.60 -8.40 3.35
CA THR A 62 -15.54 -9.37 3.64
C THR A 62 -16.09 -10.61 4.34
N THR A 63 -17.00 -10.41 5.30
CA THR A 63 -17.63 -11.50 6.07
C THR A 63 -18.62 -12.32 5.22
N LEU A 64 -19.40 -11.67 4.35
CA LEU A 64 -20.38 -12.35 3.50
C LEU A 64 -19.72 -13.07 2.32
N GLY A 65 -18.69 -12.49 1.72
CA GLY A 65 -18.12 -12.98 0.47
C GLY A 65 -16.92 -13.93 0.63
N GLY A 66 -16.28 -13.93 1.80
CA GLY A 66 -15.06 -14.70 2.04
C GLY A 66 -13.89 -14.31 1.11
N LEU A 67 -12.82 -15.11 1.11
CA LEU A 67 -11.59 -14.79 0.38
C LEU A 67 -11.80 -14.62 -1.14
N LYS A 68 -12.71 -15.39 -1.74
CA LYS A 68 -13.00 -15.31 -3.19
C LYS A 68 -13.61 -13.97 -3.58
N ALA A 69 -14.58 -13.46 -2.82
CA ALA A 69 -15.17 -12.16 -3.09
C ALA A 69 -14.14 -11.04 -2.90
N VAL A 70 -13.32 -11.14 -1.83
CA VAL A 70 -12.26 -10.17 -1.56
C VAL A 70 -11.28 -10.07 -2.74
N ILE A 71 -10.88 -11.20 -3.32
CA ILE A 71 -9.99 -11.22 -4.50
C ILE A 71 -10.64 -10.50 -5.69
N TRP A 72 -11.91 -10.78 -5.99
CA TRP A 72 -12.61 -10.11 -7.10
C TRP A 72 -12.76 -8.61 -6.88
N THR A 73 -13.06 -8.19 -5.64
CA THR A 73 -13.12 -6.76 -5.30
C THR A 73 -11.75 -6.09 -5.41
N ASP A 74 -10.65 -6.78 -5.04
CA ASP A 74 -9.27 -6.27 -5.13
C ASP A 74 -8.84 -6.07 -6.59
N VAL A 75 -9.22 -7.00 -7.49
CA VAL A 75 -8.98 -6.88 -8.93
C VAL A 75 -9.71 -5.66 -9.50
N PHE A 76 -11.00 -5.49 -9.19
CA PHE A 76 -11.76 -4.34 -9.66
C PHE A 76 -11.18 -3.03 -9.12
N GLN A 77 -10.87 -2.97 -7.82
CA GLN A 77 -10.26 -1.80 -7.19
C GLN A 77 -8.92 -1.43 -7.84
N THR A 78 -8.07 -2.42 -8.14
CA THR A 78 -6.78 -2.19 -8.82
C THR A 78 -6.97 -1.58 -10.21
N LEU A 79 -7.96 -2.06 -10.97
CA LEU A 79 -8.27 -1.51 -12.29
C LEU A 79 -8.75 -0.05 -12.20
N VAL A 80 -9.66 0.24 -11.27
CA VAL A 80 -10.17 1.61 -11.06
C VAL A 80 -9.05 2.56 -10.60
N MET A 81 -8.20 2.12 -9.67
CA MET A 81 -7.05 2.91 -9.21
C MET A 81 -6.06 3.21 -10.35
N LEU A 82 -5.76 2.21 -11.19
CA LEU A 82 -4.87 2.38 -12.34
C LEU A 82 -5.46 3.33 -13.38
N ALA A 83 -6.76 3.19 -13.69
CA ALA A 83 -7.45 4.10 -14.60
C ALA A 83 -7.49 5.53 -14.05
N GLY A 84 -7.78 5.71 -12.76
CA GLY A 84 -7.78 7.01 -12.09
C GLY A 84 -6.40 7.68 -12.10
N GLN A 85 -5.35 6.92 -11.81
CA GLN A 85 -3.97 7.40 -11.87
C GLN A 85 -3.59 7.88 -13.27
N LEU A 86 -3.92 7.10 -14.31
CA LEU A 86 -3.68 7.49 -15.70
C LEU A 86 -4.47 8.74 -16.08
N ALA A 87 -5.73 8.83 -15.67
CA ALA A 87 -6.57 10.01 -15.92
C ALA A 87 -5.97 11.27 -15.29
N VAL A 88 -5.51 11.20 -14.04
CA VAL A 88 -4.84 12.31 -13.35
C VAL A 88 -3.57 12.73 -14.10
N ILE A 89 -2.77 11.77 -14.55
CA ILE A 89 -1.55 12.03 -15.32
C ILE A 89 -1.87 12.73 -16.65
N VAL A 90 -2.84 12.22 -17.41
CA VAL A 90 -3.22 12.79 -18.72
C VAL A 90 -3.83 14.18 -18.59
N VAL A 91 -4.81 14.36 -17.70
CA VAL A 91 -5.48 15.65 -17.50
C VAL A 91 -4.50 16.67 -16.89
N GLY A 92 -3.68 16.24 -15.93
CA GLY A 92 -2.62 17.07 -15.35
C GLY A 92 -1.64 17.56 -16.41
N ALA A 93 -1.21 16.67 -17.31
CA ALA A 93 -0.34 17.03 -18.42
C ALA A 93 -1.00 17.99 -19.42
N GLN A 94 -2.25 17.77 -19.78
CA GLN A 94 -2.97 18.68 -20.66
C GLN A 94 -3.08 20.09 -20.06
N ARG A 95 -3.36 20.20 -18.75
CA ARG A 95 -3.46 21.50 -18.06
C ARG A 95 -2.14 22.26 -17.97
N VAL A 96 -1.01 21.53 -17.92
CA VAL A 96 0.33 22.10 -17.73
C VAL A 96 1.06 22.34 -19.08
N GLY A 97 0.39 22.10 -20.22
CA GLY A 97 0.96 22.35 -21.55
C GLY A 97 1.70 21.15 -22.18
N GLY A 98 1.43 19.94 -21.69
CA GLY A 98 1.91 18.67 -22.24
C GLY A 98 3.01 17.99 -21.41
N MET A 99 3.27 16.72 -21.71
CA MET A 99 4.28 15.91 -20.99
C MET A 99 5.71 16.46 -21.13
N ALA A 100 6.03 17.05 -22.27
CA ALA A 100 7.33 17.67 -22.49
C ALA A 100 7.60 18.82 -21.51
N HIS A 101 6.57 19.62 -21.20
CA HIS A 101 6.70 20.70 -20.23
C HIS A 101 6.89 20.16 -18.80
N ILE A 102 6.16 19.12 -18.43
CA ILE A 102 6.34 18.44 -17.13
C ILE A 102 7.77 17.91 -16.99
N TRP A 103 8.30 17.26 -18.03
CA TRP A 103 9.66 16.72 -18.01
C TRP A 103 10.71 17.83 -17.84
N HIS A 104 10.56 18.94 -18.56
CA HIS A 104 11.46 20.08 -18.46
C HIS A 104 11.42 20.71 -17.06
N VAL A 105 10.22 20.88 -16.47
CA VAL A 105 10.07 21.37 -15.09
C VAL A 105 10.69 20.41 -14.08
N ALA A 106 10.52 19.10 -14.27
CA ALA A 106 11.12 18.09 -13.40
C ALA A 106 12.67 18.12 -13.45
N GLN A 107 13.24 18.31 -14.65
CA GLN A 107 14.69 18.49 -14.82
C GLN A 107 15.18 19.77 -14.14
N GLN A 108 14.51 20.91 -14.36
CA GLN A 108 14.88 22.18 -13.75
C GLN A 108 14.80 22.18 -12.22
N GLN A 109 13.84 21.46 -11.65
CA GLN A 109 13.71 21.31 -10.20
C GLN A 109 14.64 20.24 -9.61
N GLY A 110 15.52 19.63 -10.41
CA GLY A 110 16.42 18.56 -9.95
C GLY A 110 15.68 17.32 -9.45
N LYS A 111 14.42 17.11 -9.86
CA LYS A 111 13.60 15.96 -9.44
C LYS A 111 13.90 14.69 -10.23
N ILE A 112 14.68 14.81 -11.31
CA ILE A 112 15.18 13.68 -12.07
C ILE A 112 16.56 13.33 -11.53
N SER A 113 16.60 12.42 -10.57
CA SER A 113 17.82 11.79 -10.11
C SER A 113 18.15 10.60 -11.01
N GLY A 114 19.39 10.54 -11.51
CA GLY A 114 19.92 9.35 -12.19
C GLY A 114 20.14 8.19 -11.23
N ILE A 115 20.82 7.14 -11.69
CA ILE A 115 21.24 6.04 -10.82
C ILE A 115 22.42 6.55 -9.99
N ASP A 116 22.20 6.73 -8.69
CA ASP A 116 23.25 7.06 -7.74
C ASP A 116 23.93 5.76 -7.26
N LEU A 117 25.20 5.59 -7.61
CA LEU A 117 26.00 4.39 -7.31
C LEU A 117 26.85 4.54 -6.05
N ASP A 118 26.68 5.62 -5.28
CA ASP A 118 27.43 5.84 -4.04
C ASP A 118 27.15 4.69 -3.04
N PRO A 119 28.20 3.98 -2.56
CA PRO A 119 28.07 2.90 -1.60
C PRO A 119 27.81 3.38 -0.16
N ASP A 120 27.72 4.69 0.11
CA ASP A 120 27.44 5.21 1.44
C ASP A 120 26.07 4.74 1.99
N PRO A 121 26.04 3.96 3.09
CA PRO A 121 24.79 3.47 3.68
C PRO A 121 24.00 4.57 4.41
N PHE A 122 24.58 5.75 4.67
CA PHE A 122 23.86 6.87 5.29
C PHE A 122 23.10 7.72 4.27
N GLN A 123 23.36 7.54 2.97
CA GLN A 123 22.58 8.18 1.92
C GLN A 123 21.24 7.47 1.72
N ARG A 124 20.16 8.26 1.74
CA ARG A 124 18.78 7.77 1.84
C ARG A 124 18.32 6.98 0.62
N HIS A 125 18.78 7.35 -0.58
CA HIS A 125 18.32 6.78 -1.85
C HIS A 125 19.48 6.56 -2.81
N THR A 126 20.25 5.51 -2.58
CA THR A 126 21.29 5.03 -3.49
C THR A 126 20.87 3.70 -4.11
N PHE A 127 21.47 3.33 -5.24
CA PHE A 127 21.24 2.03 -5.86
C PHE A 127 21.41 0.88 -4.85
N TRP A 128 22.42 0.96 -3.99
CA TRP A 128 22.72 -0.07 -3.00
C TRP A 128 21.68 -0.14 -1.88
N THR A 129 21.27 1.00 -1.34
CA THR A 129 20.26 1.03 -0.27
C THR A 129 18.88 0.61 -0.77
N LEU A 130 18.51 0.99 -2.01
CA LEU A 130 17.28 0.54 -2.66
C LEU A 130 17.33 -0.95 -3.03
N ALA A 131 18.45 -1.44 -3.58
CA ALA A 131 18.58 -2.84 -3.98
C ALA A 131 18.51 -3.77 -2.76
N LEU A 132 19.34 -3.52 -1.75
CA LEU A 132 19.36 -4.34 -0.53
C LEU A 132 18.04 -4.19 0.25
N GLY A 133 17.59 -2.96 0.50
CA GLY A 133 16.33 -2.71 1.21
C GLY A 133 15.13 -3.31 0.47
N GLY A 134 15.10 -3.20 -0.86
CA GLY A 134 14.06 -3.78 -1.72
C GLY A 134 14.02 -5.29 -1.63
N VAL A 135 15.17 -5.99 -1.64
CA VAL A 135 15.24 -7.45 -1.47
C VAL A 135 14.66 -7.87 -0.12
N PHE A 136 15.07 -7.23 0.98
CA PHE A 136 14.53 -7.54 2.31
C PHE A 136 13.03 -7.23 2.42
N MET A 137 12.58 -6.12 1.83
CA MET A 137 11.17 -5.74 1.79
C MET A 137 10.34 -6.78 1.03
N MET A 138 10.79 -7.21 -0.15
CA MET A 138 10.11 -8.22 -0.96
C MET A 138 10.10 -9.58 -0.25
N LEU A 139 11.22 -9.98 0.35
CA LEU A 139 11.32 -11.22 1.10
C LEU A 139 10.36 -11.23 2.30
N SER A 140 10.24 -10.10 3.01
CA SER A 140 9.27 -9.96 4.10
C SER A 140 7.82 -10.04 3.61
N LEU A 141 7.50 -9.31 2.52
CA LEU A 141 6.17 -9.27 1.93
C LEU A 141 5.69 -10.61 1.39
N TYR A 142 6.55 -11.39 0.74
CA TYR A 142 6.15 -12.68 0.17
C TYR A 142 6.42 -13.87 1.09
N GLY A 143 7.46 -13.79 1.91
CA GLY A 143 7.90 -14.92 2.75
C GLY A 143 7.22 -15.01 4.11
N VAL A 144 6.74 -13.88 4.66
CA VAL A 144 6.23 -13.84 6.06
C VAL A 144 4.83 -13.23 6.15
N ASN A 145 4.38 -12.46 5.16
CA ASN A 145 3.07 -11.84 5.20
C ASN A 145 1.95 -12.87 4.96
N GLN A 146 1.18 -13.14 6.01
CA GLN A 146 0.09 -14.10 5.96
C GLN A 146 -0.96 -13.75 4.89
N ALA A 147 -1.18 -12.47 4.58
CA ALA A 147 -2.16 -12.06 3.58
C ALA A 147 -1.75 -12.46 2.15
N GLN A 148 -0.44 -12.54 1.86
CA GLN A 148 0.07 -13.02 0.59
C GLN A 148 0.11 -14.55 0.57
N VAL A 149 0.59 -15.16 1.66
CA VAL A 149 0.63 -16.63 1.81
C VAL A 149 -0.76 -17.26 1.68
N GLN A 150 -1.82 -16.60 2.14
CA GLN A 150 -3.21 -17.07 2.01
C GLN A 150 -3.74 -17.09 0.57
N ARG A 151 -3.10 -16.38 -0.36
CA ARG A 151 -3.51 -16.33 -1.77
C ARG A 151 -2.85 -17.43 -2.62
N TYR A 152 -1.78 -18.05 -2.10
CA TYR A 152 -1.10 -19.20 -2.71
C TYR A 152 -1.70 -20.51 -2.22
#